data_AF-A0A1Q7RES9-F1
#
_entry.id   AF-A0A1Q7RES9-F1
#
_cell.length_a   1.000
_cell.length_b   1.000
_cell.length_c   1.000
_cell.angle_alpha   90.00
_cell.angle_beta   90.00
_cell.angle_gamma   90.00
#
_symmetry.space_group_name_H-M   'P 1'
#
loop_
_entity.id
_entity.type
_entity.pdbx_description
1 polymer ?
#
loop_
_entity_poly.entity_id
_entity_poly.type
_entity_poly.pdbx_seq_one_letter_code
_entity_poly.pdbx_strand_id
1 'polypeptide(L)'
;MLIQLLSLVGAGLILAAYAAHQAGRMGRDSLLYHALNAVGGLVLCAVAIAASQVGFIVLEGAWTAISLVAIVRCLGRHPSGV
;
A
#
# COMPACT_ATOMS: atom_id res chain seq x y z
N MET A 1 19.23 10.68 6.16
CA MET A 1 18.06 11.37 6.75
C MET A 1 16.84 11.30 5.83
N LEU A 2 16.92 11.78 4.59
CA LEU A 2 15.79 11.74 3.64
C LEU A 2 15.20 10.32 3.42
N ILE A 3 16.05 9.32 3.13
CA ILE A 3 15.62 7.93 2.94
C ILE A 3 14.86 7.39 4.17
N GLN A 4 15.32 7.75 5.37
CA GLN A 4 14.70 7.31 6.61
C GLN A 4 13.33 7.98 6.85
N LEU A 5 13.18 9.25 6.46
CA LEU A 5 11.88 9.92 6.43
C LEU A 5 10.93 9.24 5.44
N LEU A 6 11.41 8.90 4.24
CA LEU A 6 10.62 8.16 3.24
C LEU A 6 10.19 6.80 3.78
N SER A 7 11.09 6.06 4.45
CA SER A 7 10.75 4.81 5.13
C SER A 7 9.65 5.00 6.17
N LEU A 8 9.78 6.02 7.01
CA LEU A 8 8.82 6.30 8.08
C LEU A 8 7.45 6.69 7.50
N VAL A 9 7.42 7.50 6.45
CA VAL A 9 6.19 7.87 5.75
C VAL A 9 5.55 6.64 5.09
N GLY A 10 6.32 5.84 4.36
CA GLY A 10 5.82 4.63 3.70
C GLY A 10 5.24 3.62 4.68
N ALA A 11 5.98 3.31 5.74
CA ALA A 11 5.52 2.42 6.81
C ALA A 11 4.30 3.01 7.55
N GLY A 12 4.31 4.32 7.81
CA GLY A 12 3.20 5.03 8.45
C GLY A 12 1.89 4.96 7.64
N LEU A 13 1.97 5.07 6.31
CA LEU A 13 0.80 4.94 5.43
C LEU A 13 0.20 3.53 5.49
N ILE A 14 1.05 2.49 5.42
CA ILE A 14 0.60 1.09 5.52
C ILE A 14 -0.02 0.83 6.90
N LEU A 15 0.66 1.25 7.97
CA LEU A 15 0.17 1.06 9.34
C LEU A 15 -1.13 1.81 9.61
N ALA A 16 -1.27 3.05 9.12
CA ALA A 16 -2.50 3.81 9.27
C ALA A 16 -3.67 3.14 8.55
N ALA A 17 -3.44 2.64 7.32
CA ALA A 17 -4.44 1.88 6.58
C ALA A 17 -4.83 0.59 7.31
N TYR A 18 -3.84 -0.16 7.81
CA TYR A 18 -4.06 -1.38 8.58
C TYR A 18 -4.82 -1.11 9.89
N ALA A 19 -4.41 -0.09 10.66
CA ALA A 19 -5.08 0.29 11.90
C ALA A 19 -6.53 0.74 11.66
N ALA A 20 -6.78 1.53 10.62
CA ALA A 20 -8.13 1.94 10.23
C ALA A 20 -8.98 0.74 9.82
N HIS A 21 -8.40 -0.22 9.08
CA HIS A 21 -9.08 -1.46 8.73
C HIS A 21 -9.42 -2.29 9.96
N GLN A 22 -8.45 -2.49 10.85
CA GLN A 22 -8.61 -3.28 12.08
C GLN A 22 -9.62 -2.66 13.06
N ALA A 23 -9.71 -1.33 13.09
CA ALA A 23 -10.70 -0.58 13.85
C ALA A 23 -12.12 -0.63 13.25
N GLY A 24 -12.33 -1.34 12.14
CA GLY A 24 -13.63 -1.40 11.43
C GLY A 24 -14.00 -0.10 10.71
N ARG A 25 -13.09 0.88 10.63
CA ARG A 25 -13.32 2.19 9.98
C ARG A 25 -13.10 2.15 8.47
N MET A 26 -12.52 1.07 7.96
CA MET A 26 -12.19 0.88 6.56
C MET A 26 -12.46 -0.57 6.14
N GLY A 27 -13.26 -0.77 5.09
CA GLY A 27 -13.57 -2.11 4.56
C GLY A 27 -12.39 -2.73 3.79
N ARG A 28 -12.37 -4.07 3.70
CA ARG A 28 -11.33 -4.80 2.93
C ARG A 28 -11.32 -4.46 1.44
N ASP A 29 -12.49 -4.10 0.89
CA ASP A 29 -12.66 -3.67 -0.51
C ASP A 29 -12.57 -2.14 -0.67
N SER A 30 -12.07 -1.43 0.35
CA SER A 30 -11.97 0.03 0.27
C SER A 30 -10.87 0.43 -0.71
N LEU A 31 -11.24 1.21 -1.72
CA LEU A 31 -10.28 1.85 -2.63
C LEU A 31 -9.19 2.62 -1.87
N LEU A 32 -9.58 3.33 -0.80
CA LEU A 32 -8.66 4.10 0.02
C LEU A 32 -7.66 3.19 0.77
N TYR A 33 -8.11 2.03 1.27
CA TYR A 33 -7.24 1.04 1.90
C TYR A 33 -6.14 0.59 0.94
N HIS A 34 -6.53 0.18 -0.27
CA HIS A 34 -5.59 -0.30 -1.27
C HIS A 34 -4.70 0.83 -1.80
N ALA A 35 -5.22 2.06 -1.94
CA ALA A 35 -4.42 3.21 -2.35
C ALA A 35 -3.31 3.54 -1.33
N LEU A 36 -3.65 3.59 -0.03
CA LEU A 36 -2.67 3.84 1.02
C LEU A 36 -1.59 2.74 1.06
N ASN A 37 -1.99 1.47 0.91
CA ASN A 37 -1.05 0.35 0.85
C ASN A 37 -0.18 0.38 -0.40
N ALA A 38 -0.75 0.72 -1.57
CA ALA A 38 0.01 0.81 -2.82
C ALA A 38 1.05 1.93 -2.76
N VAL A 39 0.68 3.12 -2.27
CA VAL A 39 1.59 4.26 -2.14
C VAL A 39 2.66 3.97 -1.09
N GLY A 40 2.28 3.48 0.09
CA GLY A 40 3.23 3.15 1.16
C GLY A 40 4.23 2.07 0.74
N GLY A 41 3.74 0.98 0.12
CA GLY A 41 4.59 -0.10 -0.38
C GLY A 41 5.49 0.36 -1.52
N LEU A 42 5.01 1.24 -2.42
CA LEU A 42 5.85 1.76 -3.50
C LEU A 42 7.02 2.58 -2.97
N VAL A 43 6.76 3.42 -1.95
CA VAL A 43 7.81 4.19 -1.27
C VAL A 43 8.81 3.26 -0.58
N LEU A 44 8.33 2.24 0.15
CA LEU A 44 9.22 1.29 0.82
C LEU A 44 10.01 0.42 -0.17
N CYS A 45 9.41 0.03 -1.29
CA CYS A 45 10.09 -0.68 -2.37
C CYS A 45 11.21 0.19 -2.98
N ALA A 46 10.95 1.46 -3.26
CA ALA A 46 11.97 2.39 -3.73
C ALA A 46 13.12 2.56 -2.72
N VAL A 47 12.81 2.62 -1.42
CA VAL A 47 13.84 2.62 -0.36
C VAL A 47 14.61 1.30 -0.33
N ALA A 48 13.94 0.16 -0.45
CA ALA A 48 14.58 -1.16 -0.45
C ALA A 48 15.54 -1.33 -1.63
N ILE A 49 15.19 -0.81 -2.80
CA ILE A 49 16.06 -0.77 -3.98
C ILE A 49 17.29 0.10 -3.68
N ALA A 50 17.09 1.31 -3.14
CA ALA A 50 18.20 2.19 -2.75
C ALA A 50 19.12 1.56 -1.69
N ALA A 51 18.57 0.72 -0.82
CA ALA A 51 19.31 -0.02 0.21
C ALA A 51 19.89 -1.36 -0.27
N SER A 52 19.66 -1.76 -1.53
CA SER A 52 20.06 -3.07 -2.09
C SER A 52 19.56 -4.28 -1.27
N GLN A 53 18.39 -4.15 -0.63
CA GLN A 53 17.82 -5.19 0.24
C GLN A 53 16.86 -6.07 -0.54
N VAL A 54 17.38 -7.09 -1.22
CA VAL A 54 16.61 -7.96 -2.12
C VAL A 54 15.34 -8.54 -1.47
N GLY A 55 15.42 -9.00 -0.22
CA GLY A 55 14.26 -9.52 0.50
C GLY A 55 13.14 -8.48 0.68
N PHE A 56 13.50 -7.24 1.01
CA PHE A 56 12.56 -6.14 1.13
C PHE A 56 12.03 -5.68 -0.23
N ILE A 57 12.86 -5.68 -1.28
CA ILE A 57 12.42 -5.34 -2.64
C ILE A 57 11.30 -6.28 -3.09
N VAL A 58 11.49 -7.58 -2.88
CA VAL A 58 10.47 -8.60 -3.23
C VAL A 58 9.22 -8.43 -2.37
N LEU A 59 9.38 -8.23 -1.06
CA LEU A 59 8.27 -8.08 -0.13
C LEU A 59 7.40 -6.85 -0.45
N GLU A 60 8.02 -5.67 -0.52
CA GLU A 60 7.33 -4.40 -0.76
C GLU A 60 6.80 -4.33 -2.20
N GLY A 61 7.58 -4.84 -3.16
CA GLY A 61 7.14 -4.96 -4.55
C GLY A 61 5.89 -5.83 -4.71
N ALA A 62 5.83 -6.99 -4.03
CA ALA A 62 4.65 -7.84 -4.02
C ALA A 62 3.46 -7.14 -3.35
N TRP A 63 3.68 -6.47 -2.22
CA TRP A 63 2.64 -5.72 -1.51
C TRP A 63 2.03 -4.62 -2.38
N THR A 64 2.87 -3.85 -3.07
CA THR A 64 2.45 -2.83 -4.02
C THR A 64 1.67 -3.43 -5.19
N ALA A 65 2.16 -4.52 -5.79
CA ALA A 65 1.50 -5.17 -6.92
C ALA A 65 0.10 -5.69 -6.56
N ILE A 66 -0.04 -6.38 -5.41
CA ILE A 66 -1.32 -6.88 -4.92
C ILE A 66 -2.29 -5.72 -4.66
N SER A 67 -1.79 -4.63 -4.07
CA SER A 67 -2.59 -3.42 -3.81
C SER A 67 -3.06 -2.75 -5.09
N LEU A 68 -2.20 -2.65 -6.11
CA LEU A 68 -2.57 -2.11 -7.42
C LEU A 68 -3.63 -2.97 -8.13
N VAL A 69 -3.50 -4.30 -8.08
CA VAL A 69 -4.51 -5.22 -8.63
C VAL A 69 -5.85 -5.03 -7.93
N ALA A 70 -5.86 -4.85 -6.61
CA ALA A 70 -7.08 -4.59 -5.86
C ALA A 70 -7.72 -3.24 -6.23
N ILE A 71 -6.92 -2.19 -6.44
CA ILE A 71 -7.39 -0.88 -6.95
C ILE A 71 -8.06 -1.05 -8.31
N VAL A 72 -7.40 -1.72 -9.26
CA VAL A 72 -7.96 -1.95 -10.61
C VAL A 72 -9.27 -2.72 -10.55
N ARG A 73 -9.36 -3.74 -9.70
CA ARG A 73 -10.61 -4.50 -9.48
C ARG A 73 -11.70 -3.63 -8.84
N CYS A 74 -11.35 -2.74 -7.92
CA CYS A 74 -12.30 -1.84 -7.28
C CYS A 74 -12.84 -0.79 -8.26
N LEU A 75 -12.00 -0.27 -9.16
CA LEU A 75 -12.39 0.67 -10.21
C LEU A 75 -13.18 0.00 -11.33
N GLY A 76 -12.86 -1.25 -11.67
CA GLY A 76 -13.57 -2.04 -12.68
C GLY A 76 -14.96 -2.53 -12.23
N ARG A 77 -15.24 -2.50 -10.92
CA ARG A 77 -16.58 -2.67 -10.37
C ARG A 77 -17.35 -1.37 -10.56
N HIS A 78 -17.86 -1.17 -11.78
CA HIS A 78 -18.91 -0.19 -12.02
C HIS A 78 -20.05 -0.46 -11.04
N PRO A 79 -20.56 0.53 -10.29
CA PRO A 79 -21.80 0.37 -9.55
C PRO A 79 -22.89 0.16 -10.60
N SER A 80 -23.34 -1.08 -10.75
CA SER A 80 -24.65 -1.36 -11.30
C SER A 80 -25.63 -0.78 -10.30
N GLY A 81 -26.00 0.49 -10.50
CA GLY A 81 -27.16 1.07 -9.84
C GLY A 81 -28.38 0.26 -10.25
N VAL A 82 -29.02 -0.35 -9.25
CA VAL A 82 -30.46 -0.60 -9.19
C VAL A 82 -30.87 -0.42 -7.74
#